data_AF-H2XPK8-F1
#
_entry.id   AF-H2XPK8-F1
#
_cell.length_a   1.000
_cell.length_b   1.000
_cell.length_c   1.000
_cell.angle_alpha   90.00
_cell.angle_beta   90.00
_cell.angle_gamma   90.00
#
_symmetry.space_group_name_H-M   'P 1'
#
loop_
_entity.id
_entity.type
_entity.pdbx_description
1 polymer ?
#
loop_
_entity_poly.entity_id
_entity_poly.type
_entity_poly.pdbx_seq_one_letter_code
_entity_poly.pdbx_strand_id
1 'polypeptide(L)'
;MTSCDSDYQLALSLQQQFMEDDFNTNASSSTASSSKQGPTNIVDPQWELIDPNPNVFALFQEFNKQFFWKRLDMVEVRWSPRMTLCAGICSYQGHGGLCSIGLSQPLLKLRPRKDLVETLLHEMIHAYLFVTANNRDRDGHGPEFCKHMNRINAEAGTKITIYHSFHDEVNELRQHWWRCRGVCRNRPPYFGFVKRSMNRAPSKNDTWWAQHQQTCGGEYDKIKEPENYGKNKSKAKTNKENKIDPNQSVLNFKSVKSPSLNTPSTSALKTPTVENIKKKSPKKIQNVENKFPNSSNHIL
;
A
#
# COMPACT_ATOMS: atom_id res chain seq x y z
N MET A 1 -14.88 -5.81 23.49
CA MET A 1 -14.10 -6.51 22.44
C MET A 1 -14.33 -5.76 21.15
N THR A 2 -13.30 -5.08 20.64
CA THR A 2 -13.46 -4.25 19.45
C THR A 2 -13.47 -5.13 18.21
N SER A 3 -14.18 -4.72 17.15
CA SER A 3 -14.21 -5.42 15.85
C SER A 3 -12.81 -5.75 15.30
N CYS A 4 -11.78 -5.00 15.71
CA CYS A 4 -10.39 -5.16 15.28
C CYS A 4 -9.66 -6.31 16.00
N ASP A 5 -10.03 -6.61 17.25
CA ASP A 5 -9.45 -7.75 18.00
C ASP A 5 -9.93 -9.08 17.40
N SER A 6 -11.14 -9.09 16.83
CA SER A 6 -11.74 -10.25 16.15
C SER A 6 -10.95 -10.61 14.89
N ASP A 7 -10.58 -9.61 14.09
CA ASP A 7 -9.83 -9.84 12.85
C ASP A 7 -8.41 -10.34 13.12
N TYR A 8 -7.77 -9.86 14.19
CA TYR A 8 -6.46 -10.35 14.62
C TYR A 8 -6.51 -11.81 15.10
N GLN A 9 -7.54 -12.18 15.86
CA GLN A 9 -7.75 -13.56 16.29
C GLN A 9 -8.05 -14.49 15.09
N LEU A 10 -8.83 -14.00 14.12
CA LEU A 10 -9.08 -14.72 12.87
C LEU A 10 -7.80 -14.87 12.03
N ALA A 11 -6.94 -13.86 12.00
CA ALA A 11 -5.66 -13.93 11.32
C ALA A 11 -4.72 -14.98 11.94
N LEU A 12 -4.64 -15.02 13.28
CA LEU A 12 -3.87 -16.03 13.99
C LEU A 12 -4.44 -17.44 13.77
N SER A 13 -5.76 -17.60 13.76
CA SER A 13 -6.38 -18.90 13.55
C SER A 13 -6.20 -19.40 12.12
N LEU A 14 -6.33 -18.53 11.11
CA LEU A 14 -6.02 -18.86 9.72
C LEU A 14 -4.54 -19.25 9.55
N GLN A 15 -3.62 -18.49 10.18
CA GLN A 15 -2.21 -18.83 10.16
C GLN A 15 -1.94 -20.21 10.78
N GLN A 16 -2.58 -20.52 11.91
CA GLN A 16 -2.44 -21.82 12.56
C GLN A 16 -3.00 -22.96 11.72
N GLN A 17 -4.18 -22.79 11.12
CA GLN A 17 -4.80 -23.78 10.23
C GLN A 17 -3.89 -24.13 9.04
N PHE A 18 -3.29 -23.12 8.40
CA PHE A 18 -2.35 -23.37 7.30
C PHE A 18 -1.07 -24.08 7.74
N MET A 19 -0.54 -23.78 8.94
CA MET A 19 0.63 -24.48 9.49
C MET A 19 0.34 -25.96 9.80
N GLU A 20 -0.88 -26.27 10.23
CA GLU A 20 -1.33 -27.64 10.50
C GLU A 20 -1.49 -28.46 9.20
N ASP A 21 -1.96 -27.83 8.12
CA ASP A 21 -2.13 -28.47 6.80
C ASP A 21 -0.78 -28.80 6.11
N ASP A 22 0.24 -27.95 6.27
CA ASP A 22 1.60 -28.16 5.73
C ASP A 22 2.38 -29.27 6.47
N PHE A 23 2.07 -29.52 7.74
CA PHE A 23 2.71 -30.58 8.55
C PHE A 23 2.19 -31.97 8.17
N ASN A 24 0.92 -32.07 7.78
CA ASN A 24 0.28 -33.35 7.46
C ASN A 24 0.68 -33.91 6.07
N THR A 25 1.30 -33.09 5.22
CA THR A 25 1.74 -33.47 3.86
C THR A 25 3.23 -33.81 3.74
N ASN A 26 4.06 -33.49 4.74
CA ASN A 26 5.52 -33.63 4.67
C ASN A 26 6.13 -34.75 5.52
N ALA A 27 5.32 -35.69 6.02
CA ALA A 27 5.77 -36.79 6.88
C ALA A 27 6.64 -37.88 6.20
N SER A 28 7.20 -37.64 5.01
CA SER A 28 8.07 -38.62 4.34
C SER A 28 9.06 -37.95 3.38
N SER A 29 10.19 -37.47 3.91
CA SER A 29 11.55 -37.67 3.36
C SER A 29 12.51 -36.61 3.87
N SER A 30 13.54 -37.01 4.62
CA SER A 30 14.72 -36.18 4.84
C SER A 30 15.98 -37.03 4.86
N THR A 31 16.64 -37.13 3.71
CA THR A 31 18.06 -37.49 3.60
C THR A 31 18.91 -36.22 3.75
N ALA A 32 19.88 -36.28 4.65
CA ALA A 32 20.80 -35.20 4.98
C ALA A 32 21.81 -34.93 3.86
N SER A 33 22.12 -33.64 3.60
CA SER A 33 23.39 -33.25 2.99
C SER A 33 23.88 -31.93 3.56
N SER A 34 25.12 -31.97 4.03
CA SER A 34 25.93 -30.90 4.61
C SER A 34 26.36 -29.85 3.58
N SER A 35 26.25 -28.56 3.92
CA SER A 35 27.20 -27.55 3.44
C SER A 35 27.28 -26.34 4.39
N LYS A 36 28.50 -25.83 4.54
CA LYS A 36 28.95 -24.75 5.44
C LYS A 36 28.27 -23.42 5.11
N GLN A 37 27.69 -22.74 6.10
CA GLN A 37 27.60 -21.27 6.19
C GLN A 37 27.48 -20.86 7.67
N GLY A 38 27.94 -19.64 8.01
CA GLY A 38 27.77 -19.03 9.35
C GLY A 38 26.29 -18.91 9.75
N PRO A 39 25.96 -18.34 10.94
CA PRO A 39 24.64 -18.44 11.53
C PRO A 39 23.57 -18.10 10.50
N THR A 40 22.80 -19.11 10.10
CA THR A 40 21.80 -19.05 9.04
C THR A 40 20.65 -18.10 9.37
N ASN A 41 20.64 -17.59 10.60
CA ASN A 41 19.62 -16.71 11.11
C ASN A 41 19.96 -15.23 10.85
N ILE A 42 19.28 -14.63 9.88
CA ILE A 42 19.44 -13.22 9.50
C ILE A 42 18.72 -12.24 10.46
N VAL A 43 17.94 -12.79 11.40
CA VAL A 43 17.23 -12.04 12.45
C VAL A 43 17.70 -12.45 13.86
N ASP A 44 18.90 -13.02 13.96
CA ASP A 44 19.54 -13.26 15.26
C ASP A 44 19.60 -11.96 16.08
N PRO A 45 19.23 -11.96 17.38
CA PRO A 45 19.31 -10.80 18.25
C PRO A 45 20.67 -10.08 18.24
N GLN A 46 21.76 -10.78 17.94
CA GLN A 46 23.09 -10.19 17.82
C GLN A 46 23.16 -9.13 16.71
N TRP A 47 22.34 -9.23 15.67
CA TRP A 47 22.28 -8.24 14.58
C TRP A 47 21.76 -6.89 15.03
N GLU A 48 20.98 -6.83 16.11
CA GLU A 48 20.53 -5.56 16.70
C GLU A 48 21.71 -4.77 17.29
N LEU A 49 22.83 -5.43 17.62
CA LEU A 49 24.04 -4.79 18.11
C LEU A 49 25.06 -4.52 17.00
N ILE A 50 25.21 -5.46 16.06
CA ILE A 50 26.20 -5.37 14.97
C ILE A 50 25.79 -4.33 13.92
N ASP A 51 24.52 -4.35 13.53
CA ASP A 51 23.99 -3.48 12.47
C ASP A 51 22.53 -3.10 12.78
N PRO A 52 22.32 -2.18 13.74
CA PRO A 52 20.99 -1.74 14.13
C PRO A 52 20.24 -0.99 13.02
N ASN A 53 20.97 -0.39 12.07
CA ASN A 53 20.41 0.45 11.01
C ASN A 53 20.90 0.00 9.63
N PRO A 54 20.47 -1.17 9.13
CA PRO A 54 20.96 -1.69 7.87
C PRO A 54 20.65 -0.77 6.70
N ASN A 55 21.54 -0.82 5.72
CA ASN A 55 21.25 -0.28 4.40
C ASN A 55 20.24 -1.20 3.68
N VAL A 56 19.01 -0.72 3.53
CA VAL A 56 17.92 -1.45 2.86
C VAL A 56 18.26 -1.86 1.44
N PHE A 57 18.99 -1.04 0.67
CA PHE A 57 19.36 -1.39 -0.70
C PHE A 57 20.36 -2.56 -0.71
N ALA A 58 21.28 -2.60 0.24
CA ALA A 58 22.21 -3.71 0.39
C ALA A 58 21.48 -5.00 0.81
N LEU A 59 20.55 -4.90 1.78
CA LEU A 59 19.69 -6.02 2.17
C LEU A 59 18.87 -6.55 1.00
N PHE A 60 18.25 -5.66 0.23
CA PHE A 60 17.46 -6.04 -0.93
C PHE A 60 18.30 -6.81 -1.97
N GLN A 61 19.51 -6.34 -2.28
CA GLN A 61 20.41 -7.04 -3.22
C GLN A 61 20.82 -8.41 -2.69
N GLU A 62 21.16 -8.51 -1.40
CA GLU A 62 21.55 -9.77 -0.78
C GLU A 62 20.39 -10.77 -0.79
N PHE A 63 19.21 -10.35 -0.33
CA PHE A 63 18.01 -11.19 -0.29
C PHE A 63 17.54 -11.60 -1.69
N ASN A 64 17.64 -10.72 -2.68
CA ASN A 64 17.31 -11.05 -4.06
C ASN A 64 18.22 -12.18 -4.60
N LYS A 65 19.52 -12.10 -4.29
CA LYS A 65 20.47 -13.15 -4.65
C LYS A 65 20.20 -14.45 -3.87
N GLN A 66 19.97 -14.36 -2.57
CA GLN A 66 19.86 -15.50 -1.67
C GLN A 66 18.53 -16.25 -1.84
N PHE A 67 17.40 -15.52 -1.83
CA PHE A 67 16.07 -16.12 -1.72
C PHE A 67 15.23 -16.07 -3.00
N PHE A 68 15.61 -15.24 -3.97
CA PHE A 68 14.79 -14.96 -5.17
C PHE A 68 15.53 -15.15 -6.50
N TRP A 69 16.68 -15.83 -6.50
CA TRP A 69 17.44 -16.20 -7.71
C TRP A 69 17.71 -15.03 -8.66
N LYS A 70 17.93 -13.82 -8.11
CA LYS A 70 18.13 -12.58 -8.87
C LYS A 70 16.97 -12.19 -9.79
N ARG A 71 15.75 -12.69 -9.55
CA ARG A 71 14.57 -12.36 -10.36
C ARG A 71 14.02 -10.97 -10.07
N LEU A 72 14.50 -10.28 -9.03
CA LEU A 72 14.02 -8.95 -8.63
C LEU A 72 14.96 -7.80 -9.05
N ASP A 73 15.92 -8.03 -9.95
CA ASP A 73 16.91 -7.00 -10.37
C ASP A 73 16.26 -5.73 -10.95
N MET A 74 15.03 -5.84 -11.49
CA MET A 74 14.28 -4.73 -12.08
C MET A 74 13.29 -4.07 -11.09
N VAL A 75 13.30 -4.50 -9.82
CA VAL A 75 12.39 -3.97 -8.79
C VAL A 75 13.07 -2.83 -8.04
N GLU A 76 12.38 -1.69 -7.95
CA GLU A 76 12.85 -0.56 -7.15
C GLU A 76 12.49 -0.78 -5.67
N VAL A 77 13.41 -0.50 -4.75
CA VAL A 77 13.10 -0.38 -3.31
C VAL A 77 13.29 1.07 -2.87
N ARG A 78 12.36 1.62 -2.09
CA ARG A 78 12.43 3.01 -1.63
C ARG A 78 11.85 3.21 -0.24
N TRP A 79 12.37 4.21 0.46
CA TRP A 79 11.77 4.73 1.69
C TRP A 79 10.65 5.71 1.40
N SER A 80 9.53 5.57 2.12
CA SER A 80 8.41 6.50 2.10
C SER A 80 8.36 7.30 3.41
N PRO A 81 8.59 8.62 3.38
CA PRO A 81 8.53 9.47 4.58
C PRO A 81 7.11 9.73 5.07
N ARG A 82 6.09 9.37 4.29
CA ARG A 82 4.67 9.70 4.57
C ARG A 82 3.77 8.48 4.72
N MET A 83 4.27 7.28 4.47
CA MET A 83 3.50 6.05 4.64
C MET A 83 3.35 5.75 6.12
N THR A 84 2.11 5.72 6.61
CA THR A 84 1.79 5.62 8.05
C THR A 84 0.63 4.67 8.33
N LEU A 85 0.15 3.95 7.31
CA LEU A 85 -0.94 2.98 7.42
C LEU A 85 -0.45 1.52 7.39
N CYS A 86 0.67 1.28 6.73
CA CYS A 86 1.33 -0.01 6.61
C CYS A 86 2.84 0.21 6.61
N ALA A 87 3.63 -0.80 7.03
CA ALA A 87 5.08 -0.68 7.05
C ALA A 87 5.74 -0.97 5.70
N GLY A 88 5.08 -1.76 4.84
CA GLY A 88 5.50 -2.08 3.49
C GLY A 88 4.35 -1.91 2.51
N ILE A 89 4.69 -1.68 1.24
CA ILE A 89 3.76 -1.81 0.12
C ILE A 89 4.51 -2.18 -1.15
N CYS A 90 4.01 -3.20 -1.84
CA CYS A 90 4.41 -3.52 -3.20
C CYS A 90 3.41 -2.91 -4.19
N SER A 91 3.91 -2.24 -5.23
CA SER A 91 3.10 -1.59 -6.27
C SER A 91 3.60 -1.98 -7.65
N TYR A 92 2.68 -2.48 -8.48
CA TYR A 92 2.95 -2.87 -9.86
C TYR A 92 2.31 -1.88 -10.85
N GLN A 93 3.12 -1.20 -11.66
CA GLN A 93 2.64 -0.28 -12.69
C GLN A 93 2.31 -1.01 -14.01
N GLY A 94 1.26 -1.83 -13.97
CA GLY A 94 0.54 -2.35 -15.14
C GLY A 94 1.38 -2.60 -16.41
N HIS A 95 0.95 -2.05 -17.55
CA HIS A 95 1.51 -2.30 -18.90
C HIS A 95 3.01 -1.98 -19.07
N GLY A 96 3.66 -1.34 -18.09
CA GLY A 96 5.10 -1.03 -18.10
C GLY A 96 5.96 -1.98 -17.27
N GLY A 97 5.37 -2.91 -16.51
CA GLY A 97 6.11 -3.97 -15.80
C GLY A 97 6.96 -3.51 -14.60
N LEU A 98 6.96 -2.22 -14.27
CA LEU A 98 7.77 -1.69 -13.18
C LEU A 98 7.11 -2.03 -11.83
N CYS A 99 7.76 -2.91 -11.09
CA CYS A 99 7.40 -3.26 -9.73
C CYS A 99 8.25 -2.42 -8.75
N SER A 100 7.62 -1.90 -7.70
CA SER A 100 8.28 -1.07 -6.70
C SER A 100 7.85 -1.47 -5.30
N ILE A 101 8.81 -1.52 -4.38
CA ILE A 101 8.63 -1.78 -2.96
C ILE A 101 8.85 -0.46 -2.21
N GLY A 102 7.82 0.00 -1.51
CA GLY A 102 7.89 1.11 -0.57
C GLY A 102 7.96 0.62 0.85
N LEU A 103 8.88 1.15 1.66
CA LEU A 103 8.96 0.89 3.10
C LEU A 103 8.65 2.16 3.90
N SER A 104 7.94 2.03 5.02
CA SER A 104 7.53 3.16 5.85
C SER A 104 8.68 3.58 6.73
N GLN A 105 9.22 4.77 6.45
CA GLN A 105 10.18 5.37 7.35
C GLN A 105 9.56 5.67 8.73
N PRO A 106 8.34 6.23 8.85
CA PRO A 106 7.72 6.48 10.15
C PRO A 106 7.50 5.23 11.01
N LEU A 107 7.18 4.08 10.41
CA LEU A 107 6.88 2.85 11.16
C LEU A 107 8.11 1.99 11.42
N LEU A 108 9.12 1.99 10.54
CA LEU A 108 10.27 1.06 10.65
C LEU A 108 11.54 1.70 11.22
N LYS A 109 11.69 3.03 11.20
CA LYS A 109 12.97 3.68 11.55
C LYS A 109 13.37 3.55 13.02
N LEU A 110 12.44 3.30 13.92
CA LEU A 110 12.69 3.13 15.36
C LEU A 110 12.42 1.70 15.83
N ARG A 111 12.30 0.75 14.89
CA ARG A 111 11.99 -0.63 15.19
C ARG A 111 13.26 -1.47 15.24
N PRO A 112 13.21 -2.61 15.93
CA PRO A 112 14.25 -3.63 15.81
C PRO A 112 14.52 -3.95 14.34
N ARG A 113 15.78 -4.19 14.00
CA ARG A 113 16.25 -4.58 12.67
C ARG A 113 15.41 -5.72 12.10
N LYS A 114 15.03 -6.72 12.92
CA LYS A 114 14.22 -7.86 12.47
C LYS A 114 12.90 -7.44 11.78
N ASP A 115 12.24 -6.38 12.26
CA ASP A 115 10.93 -5.96 11.73
C ASP A 115 11.11 -5.37 10.33
N LEU A 116 12.22 -4.66 10.10
CA LEU A 116 12.60 -4.16 8.78
C LEU A 116 12.91 -5.32 7.82
N VAL A 117 13.68 -6.31 8.27
CA VAL A 117 14.04 -7.49 7.48
C VAL A 117 12.79 -8.29 7.09
N GLU A 118 11.92 -8.61 8.04
CA GLU A 118 10.70 -9.37 7.81
C GLU A 118 9.71 -8.62 6.91
N THR A 119 9.54 -7.31 7.12
CA THR A 119 8.70 -6.47 6.25
C THR A 119 9.26 -6.40 4.82
N LEU A 120 10.58 -6.23 4.67
CA LEU A 120 11.21 -6.21 3.35
C LEU A 120 11.01 -7.54 2.62
N LEU A 121 11.27 -8.67 3.29
CA LEU A 121 11.10 -9.99 2.70
C LEU A 121 9.63 -10.26 2.30
N HIS A 122 8.66 -9.84 3.11
CA HIS A 122 7.25 -9.90 2.76
C HIS A 122 6.94 -9.19 1.43
N GLU A 123 7.38 -7.94 1.29
CA GLU A 123 7.15 -7.18 0.05
C GLU A 123 7.94 -7.75 -1.13
N MET A 124 9.10 -8.37 -0.90
CA MET A 124 9.86 -9.06 -1.94
C MET A 124 9.17 -10.33 -2.45
N ILE A 125 8.44 -11.06 -1.58
CA ILE A 125 7.62 -12.19 -2.02
C ILE A 125 6.51 -11.70 -2.94
N HIS A 126 5.79 -10.62 -2.58
CA HIS A 126 4.81 -10.00 -3.48
C HIS A 126 5.43 -9.62 -4.82
N ALA A 127 6.56 -8.91 -4.79
CA ALA A 127 7.26 -8.52 -6.01
C ALA A 127 7.65 -9.72 -6.88
N TYR A 128 8.13 -10.81 -6.27
CA TYR A 128 8.49 -12.03 -6.98
C TYR A 128 7.29 -12.67 -7.68
N LEU A 129 6.15 -12.78 -6.99
CA LEU A 129 4.94 -13.35 -7.56
C LEU A 129 4.37 -12.46 -8.69
N PHE A 130 4.46 -11.14 -8.56
CA PHE A 130 4.09 -10.22 -9.64
C PHE A 130 4.96 -10.41 -10.88
N VAL A 131 6.29 -10.48 -10.69
CA VAL A 131 7.26 -10.58 -11.80
C VAL A 131 7.19 -11.94 -12.50
N THR A 132 7.04 -13.04 -11.76
CA THR A 132 7.20 -14.39 -12.31
C THR A 132 5.90 -15.07 -12.71
N ALA A 133 4.82 -14.85 -11.95
CA ALA A 133 3.56 -15.57 -12.15
C ALA A 133 2.46 -14.70 -12.76
N ASN A 134 2.71 -13.39 -12.98
CA ASN A 134 1.67 -12.40 -13.34
C ASN A 134 0.43 -12.56 -12.45
N ASN A 135 0.64 -12.96 -11.19
CA ASN A 135 -0.44 -13.18 -10.24
C ASN A 135 -1.02 -11.82 -9.86
N ARG A 136 -2.29 -11.60 -10.21
CA ARG A 136 -3.03 -10.35 -9.99
C ARG A 136 -4.01 -10.46 -8.82
N ASP A 137 -3.96 -11.54 -8.05
CA ASP A 137 -4.85 -11.71 -6.91
C ASP A 137 -4.68 -10.55 -5.94
N ARG A 138 -5.80 -9.87 -5.69
CA ARG A 138 -5.86 -8.65 -4.87
C ARG A 138 -5.62 -8.90 -3.40
N ASP A 139 -5.88 -10.12 -2.92
CA ASP A 139 -5.61 -10.52 -1.54
C ASP A 139 -4.12 -10.82 -1.30
N GLY A 140 -3.28 -10.90 -2.34
CA GLY A 140 -1.81 -10.92 -2.24
C GLY A 140 -1.17 -12.16 -1.61
N HIS A 141 -1.89 -12.93 -0.79
CA HIS A 141 -1.34 -13.96 0.08
C HIS A 141 -1.90 -15.37 -0.19
N GLY A 142 -2.00 -15.76 -1.47
CA GLY A 142 -2.43 -17.10 -1.85
C GLY A 142 -1.40 -18.20 -1.51
N PRO A 143 -1.67 -19.47 -1.88
CA PRO A 143 -0.78 -20.60 -1.57
C PRO A 143 0.67 -20.41 -2.00
N GLU A 144 0.91 -19.74 -3.12
CA GLU A 144 2.27 -19.42 -3.60
C GLU A 144 3.01 -18.45 -2.68
N PHE A 145 2.31 -17.46 -2.10
CA PHE A 145 2.90 -16.58 -1.10
C PHE A 145 3.32 -17.38 0.13
N CYS A 146 2.43 -18.22 0.64
CA CYS A 146 2.69 -19.05 1.83
C CYS A 146 3.88 -20.00 1.61
N LYS A 147 4.00 -20.62 0.42
CA LYS A 147 5.17 -21.45 0.08
C LYS A 147 6.49 -20.70 0.19
N HIS A 148 6.56 -19.48 -0.37
CA HIS A 148 7.76 -18.66 -0.30
C HIS A 148 8.05 -18.16 1.12
N MET A 149 7.00 -17.74 1.84
CA MET A 149 7.08 -17.33 3.24
C MET A 149 7.64 -18.46 4.12
N ASN A 150 7.06 -19.65 4.05
CA ASN A 150 7.47 -20.81 4.85
C ASN A 150 8.89 -21.26 4.50
N ARG A 151 9.25 -21.27 3.21
CA ARG A 151 10.63 -21.56 2.77
C ARG A 151 11.65 -20.59 3.38
N ILE A 152 11.40 -19.27 3.30
CA ILE A 152 12.33 -18.25 3.80
C ILE A 152 12.37 -18.25 5.34
N ASN A 153 11.24 -18.46 6.01
CA ASN A 153 11.19 -18.61 7.47
C ASN A 153 12.07 -19.77 7.94
N ALA A 154 11.95 -20.94 7.29
CA ALA A 154 12.74 -22.12 7.61
C ALA A 154 14.24 -21.96 7.31
N GLU A 155 14.57 -21.34 6.17
CA GLU A 155 15.97 -21.16 5.72
C GLU A 155 16.71 -20.08 6.52
N ALA A 156 16.04 -18.98 6.83
CA ALA A 156 16.66 -17.75 7.34
C ALA A 156 16.36 -17.47 8.82
N GLY A 157 15.59 -18.34 9.50
CA GLY A 157 15.18 -18.16 10.89
C GLY A 157 14.21 -16.98 11.12
N THR A 158 13.60 -16.47 10.05
CA THR A 158 12.66 -15.34 10.09
C THR A 158 11.26 -15.79 10.51
N LYS A 159 10.42 -14.83 10.91
CA LYS A 159 9.00 -15.05 11.22
C LYS A 159 8.12 -14.14 10.37
N ILE A 160 8.33 -14.18 9.06
CA ILE A 160 7.47 -13.51 8.09
C ILE A 160 6.05 -14.06 8.25
N THR A 161 5.08 -13.16 8.31
CA THR A 161 3.66 -13.47 8.46
C THR A 161 2.86 -12.88 7.31
N ILE A 162 1.65 -13.39 7.10
CA ILE A 162 0.68 -12.89 6.11
C ILE A 162 0.23 -11.46 6.46
N TYR A 163 0.05 -11.19 7.75
CA TYR A 163 -0.38 -9.89 8.25
C TYR A 163 0.68 -9.31 9.16
N HIS A 164 1.23 -8.16 8.78
CA HIS A 164 2.05 -7.40 9.70
C HIS A 164 1.19 -6.53 10.63
N SER A 165 1.25 -6.80 11.93
CA SER A 165 0.57 -5.99 12.94
C SER A 165 1.44 -4.80 13.34
N PHE A 166 1.10 -3.61 12.86
CA PHE A 166 1.67 -2.32 13.32
C PHE A 166 0.59 -1.45 13.97
N HIS A 167 -0.40 -2.07 14.60
CA HIS A 167 -1.62 -1.39 15.03
C HIS A 167 -1.32 -0.32 16.09
N ASP A 168 -0.44 -0.62 17.04
CA ASP A 168 -0.09 0.29 18.13
C ASP A 168 0.67 1.51 17.60
N GLU A 169 1.64 1.30 16.72
CA GLU A 169 2.47 2.36 16.14
C GLU A 169 1.64 3.23 15.19
N VAL A 170 0.77 2.61 14.38
CA VAL A 170 -0.18 3.33 13.54
C VAL A 170 -1.12 4.17 14.42
N ASN A 171 -1.55 3.65 15.57
CA ASN A 171 -2.40 4.39 16.51
C ASN A 171 -1.65 5.54 17.21
N GLU A 172 -0.37 5.35 17.55
CA GLU A 172 0.50 6.40 18.08
C GLU A 172 0.75 7.52 17.08
N LEU A 173 0.94 7.18 15.80
CA LEU A 173 1.10 8.16 14.73
C LEU A 173 -0.19 8.92 14.44
N ARG A 174 -1.37 8.36 14.72
CA ARG A 174 -2.67 9.01 14.51
C ARG A 174 -2.96 10.08 15.58
N GLN A 175 -2.19 11.16 15.57
CA GLN A 175 -2.25 12.21 16.58
C GLN A 175 -3.31 13.30 16.31
N HIS A 176 -3.87 13.34 15.10
CA HIS A 176 -4.92 14.30 14.76
C HIS A 176 -6.30 13.65 14.84
N TRP A 177 -7.12 14.12 15.78
CA TRP A 177 -8.43 13.54 16.03
C TRP A 177 -9.51 14.57 15.73
N TRP A 178 -10.56 14.10 15.07
CA TRP A 178 -11.80 14.82 14.88
C TRP A 178 -12.95 14.03 15.46
N ARG A 179 -13.99 14.73 15.92
CA ARG A 179 -15.23 14.11 16.34
C ARG A 179 -16.41 14.80 15.68
N CYS A 180 -17.25 14.02 15.01
CA CYS A 180 -18.49 14.52 14.41
C CYS A 180 -19.41 15.08 15.49
N ARG A 181 -20.17 16.14 15.22
CA ARG A 181 -21.22 16.70 16.09
C ARG A 181 -22.60 16.07 15.89
N GLY A 182 -22.78 15.25 14.87
CA GLY A 182 -24.06 14.65 14.52
C GLY A 182 -24.36 13.34 15.26
N VAL A 183 -25.44 12.69 14.82
CA VAL A 183 -26.00 11.46 15.41
C VAL A 183 -25.04 10.26 15.40
N CYS A 184 -24.01 10.27 14.55
CA CYS A 184 -23.04 9.17 14.50
C CYS A 184 -22.15 9.08 15.76
N ARG A 185 -22.19 10.07 16.67
CA ARG A 185 -21.53 9.99 17.99
C ARG A 185 -21.93 8.76 18.81
N ASN A 186 -23.17 8.32 18.64
CA ASN A 186 -23.73 7.20 19.39
C ASN A 186 -23.82 5.92 18.53
N ARG A 187 -23.30 5.94 17.30
CA ARG A 187 -23.34 4.79 16.40
C ARG A 187 -22.01 4.03 16.43
N PRO A 188 -22.02 2.73 16.69
CA PRO A 188 -20.83 1.90 16.52
C PRO A 188 -20.44 1.80 15.03
N PRO A 189 -19.19 1.45 14.71
CA PRO A 189 -18.08 1.19 15.65
C PRO A 189 -17.27 2.45 15.98
N TYR A 190 -17.45 3.56 15.24
CA TYR A 190 -16.54 4.70 15.30
C TYR A 190 -16.96 5.80 16.30
N PHE A 191 -18.23 5.82 16.74
CA PHE A 191 -18.74 6.80 17.71
C PHE A 191 -18.42 8.27 17.34
N GLY A 192 -18.46 8.53 16.03
CA GLY A 192 -18.17 9.82 15.42
C GLY A 192 -16.69 10.22 15.40
N PHE A 193 -15.76 9.38 15.82
CA PHE A 193 -14.33 9.70 15.78
C PHE A 193 -13.70 9.43 14.41
N VAL A 194 -12.79 10.32 14.02
CA VAL A 194 -11.85 10.11 12.92
C VAL A 194 -10.45 10.44 13.43
N LYS A 195 -9.53 9.48 13.38
CA LYS A 195 -8.14 9.64 13.82
C LYS A 195 -7.21 9.50 12.62
N ARG A 196 -6.28 10.44 12.44
CA ARG A 196 -5.34 10.45 11.30
C ARG A 196 -3.94 10.84 11.73
N SER A 197 -2.95 10.35 10.99
CA SER A 197 -1.54 10.73 11.15
C SER A 197 -1.21 12.10 10.59
N MET A 198 -2.02 12.57 9.64
CA MET A 198 -1.88 13.90 9.05
C MET A 198 -3.02 14.81 9.47
N ASN A 199 -2.74 16.10 9.61
CA ASN A 199 -3.76 17.13 9.84
C ASN A 199 -4.59 17.38 8.57
N ARG A 200 -5.42 16.42 8.22
CA ARG A 200 -6.38 16.50 7.12
C ARG A 200 -7.76 16.30 7.72
N ALA A 201 -8.55 17.36 7.81
CA ALA A 201 -9.93 17.25 8.26
C ALA A 201 -10.73 16.28 7.38
N PRO A 202 -11.72 15.56 7.94
CA PRO A 202 -12.73 14.87 7.14
C PRO A 202 -13.33 15.77 6.07
N SER A 203 -13.40 15.29 4.84
CA SER A 203 -13.90 16.09 3.71
C SER A 203 -14.46 15.21 2.59
N LYS A 204 -15.04 15.84 1.57
CA LYS A 204 -15.55 15.20 0.34
C LYS A 204 -14.57 14.29 -0.40
N ASN A 205 -13.28 14.39 -0.10
CA ASN A 205 -12.26 13.52 -0.68
C ASN A 205 -12.16 12.16 0.02
N ASP A 206 -12.85 11.97 1.14
CA ASP A 206 -12.96 10.69 1.82
C ASP A 206 -14.04 9.84 1.17
N THR A 207 -13.73 8.58 0.88
CA THR A 207 -14.63 7.63 0.20
C THR A 207 -15.97 7.44 0.91
N TRP A 208 -15.99 7.55 2.24
CA TRP A 208 -17.18 7.43 3.09
C TRP A 208 -17.94 8.75 3.31
N TRP A 209 -17.42 9.89 2.81
CA TRP A 209 -17.98 11.21 3.12
C TRP A 209 -19.42 11.38 2.62
N ALA A 210 -19.70 10.94 1.39
CA ALA A 210 -21.04 11.06 0.81
C ALA A 210 -22.09 10.32 1.65
N GLN A 211 -21.77 9.10 2.09
CA GLN A 211 -22.63 8.29 2.96
C GLN A 211 -22.80 8.95 4.34
N HIS A 212 -21.72 9.48 4.92
CA HIS A 212 -21.80 10.19 6.20
C HIS A 212 -22.71 11.43 6.08
N GLN A 213 -22.61 12.19 4.99
CA GLN A 213 -23.44 13.37 4.77
C GLN A 213 -24.93 13.02 4.67
N GLN A 214 -25.27 11.89 4.04
CA GLN A 214 -26.65 11.42 3.92
C GLN A 214 -27.21 10.85 5.23
N THR A 215 -26.42 10.09 5.97
CA THR A 215 -26.90 9.31 7.13
C THR A 215 -26.76 10.04 8.47
N CYS A 216 -25.91 11.05 8.53
CA CYS A 216 -25.61 11.82 9.74
C CYS A 216 -25.69 13.33 9.48
N GLY A 217 -25.02 13.81 8.43
CA GLY A 217 -25.00 15.23 8.05
C GLY A 217 -24.26 16.16 9.00
N GLY A 218 -23.65 15.63 10.07
CA GLY A 218 -22.94 16.43 11.07
C GLY A 218 -21.57 16.92 10.61
N GLU A 219 -21.05 17.93 11.30
CA GLU A 219 -19.71 18.47 11.03
C GLU A 219 -18.67 17.90 11.99
N TYR A 220 -17.40 17.91 11.59
CA TYR A 220 -16.29 17.35 12.37
C TYR A 220 -15.45 18.44 13.02
N ASP A 221 -15.42 18.45 14.35
CA ASP A 221 -14.56 19.36 15.11
C ASP A 221 -13.23 18.69 15.42
N LYS A 222 -12.14 19.46 15.37
CA LYS A 222 -10.81 18.97 15.76
C LYS A 222 -10.72 18.95 17.29
N ILE A 223 -10.38 17.80 17.86
CA ILE A 223 -10.34 17.58 19.32
C ILE A 223 -8.96 17.19 19.85
N LYS A 224 -8.03 16.80 18.98
CA LYS A 224 -6.63 16.51 19.36
C LYS A 224 -5.69 16.88 18.23
N GLU A 225 -4.54 17.42 18.60
CA GLU A 225 -3.39 17.60 17.73
C GLU A 225 -2.08 17.37 18.52
N PRO A 226 -0.96 17.10 17.84
CA PRO A 226 0.35 16.97 18.49
C PRO A 226 0.72 18.26 19.22
N GLU A 227 1.42 18.13 20.34
CA GLU A 227 1.98 19.28 21.04
C GLU A 227 2.90 20.09 20.11
N ASN A 228 2.76 21.41 20.14
CA ASN A 228 3.52 22.37 19.31
C ASN A 228 3.18 22.42 17.80
N TYR A 229 2.13 21.74 17.33
CA TYR A 229 1.75 21.65 15.90
C TYR A 229 1.42 23.00 15.20
N GLY A 230 1.33 24.12 15.93
CA GLY A 230 1.11 25.48 15.37
C GLY A 230 2.27 26.47 15.53
N LYS A 231 3.25 26.20 16.41
CA LYS A 231 4.26 27.21 16.83
C LYS A 231 5.33 27.49 15.77
N ASN A 232 5.49 26.60 14.78
CA ASN A 232 6.46 26.77 13.69
C ASN A 232 5.86 27.42 12.43
N LYS A 233 4.53 27.50 12.29
CA LYS A 233 3.88 28.15 11.13
C LYS A 233 3.87 29.68 11.23
N SER A 234 3.97 30.23 12.45
CA SER A 234 4.02 31.67 12.70
C SER A 234 5.40 32.29 12.49
N LYS A 235 6.49 31.51 12.34
CA LYS A 235 7.84 32.02 12.05
C LYS A 235 8.20 32.10 10.57
N ALA A 236 7.36 31.60 9.66
CA ALA A 236 7.65 31.58 8.22
C ALA A 236 7.11 32.82 7.45
N LYS A 237 6.62 33.86 8.14
CA LYS A 237 6.11 35.09 7.51
C LYS A 237 7.00 36.34 7.67
N THR A 238 8.15 36.24 8.32
CA THR A 238 9.08 37.37 8.44
C THR A 238 10.52 36.88 8.32
N ASN A 239 11.08 37.09 7.12
CA ASN A 239 12.49 37.25 6.75
C ASN A 239 12.80 36.52 5.43
N LYS A 240 12.36 37.13 4.32
CA LYS A 240 13.09 37.04 3.06
C LYS A 240 14.19 38.10 3.14
N GLU A 241 15.40 37.70 3.50
CA GLU A 241 16.61 38.43 3.12
C GLU A 241 17.58 37.46 2.46
N ASN A 242 18.03 37.88 1.29
CA ASN A 242 18.92 37.15 0.41
C ASN A 242 20.30 36.97 1.06
N LYS A 243 20.78 35.73 1.14
CA LYS A 243 22.22 35.44 1.11
C LYS A 243 22.48 34.33 0.12
N ILE A 244 23.13 34.70 -0.98
CA ILE A 244 23.72 33.81 -1.98
C ILE A 244 25.10 33.44 -1.44
N ASP A 245 25.37 32.14 -1.30
CA ASP A 245 26.71 31.61 -1.07
C ASP A 245 27.13 30.84 -2.34
N PRO A 246 28.29 31.14 -2.97
CA PRO A 246 28.59 30.69 -4.32
C PRO A 246 29.45 29.42 -4.27
N ASN A 247 28.82 28.25 -4.23
CA ASN A 247 29.48 27.04 -4.73
C ASN A 247 28.49 25.90 -4.97
N GLN A 248 27.93 25.83 -6.18
CA GLN A 248 27.63 24.55 -6.79
C GLN A 248 27.45 24.71 -8.30
N SER A 249 28.27 23.95 -9.01
CA SER A 249 28.45 23.89 -10.44
C SER A 249 27.17 23.48 -11.17
N VAL A 250 26.91 24.28 -12.19
CA VAL A 250 25.93 24.14 -13.26
C VAL A 250 26.10 22.85 -14.06
N LEU A 251 25.02 22.08 -14.20
CA LEU A 251 24.55 21.56 -15.49
C LEU A 251 23.04 21.35 -15.38
N ASN A 252 22.26 22.34 -15.81
CA ASN A 252 20.82 22.14 -16.07
C ASN A 252 20.47 22.68 -17.46
N PHE A 253 20.09 21.74 -18.32
CA PHE A 253 19.67 21.91 -19.70
C PHE A 253 18.44 22.82 -19.77
N LYS A 254 18.57 24.00 -20.40
CA LYS A 254 17.42 24.86 -20.73
C LYS A 254 16.76 24.35 -22.00
N SER A 255 15.52 23.88 -21.86
CA SER A 255 14.61 23.64 -22.97
C SER A 255 14.16 24.99 -23.55
N VAL A 256 14.59 25.27 -24.79
CA VAL A 256 14.24 26.48 -25.54
C VAL A 256 12.87 26.24 -26.21
N LYS A 257 11.90 27.10 -25.90
CA LYS A 257 10.65 27.24 -26.66
C LYS A 257 10.91 28.08 -27.90
N SER A 258 10.58 27.54 -29.07
CA SER A 258 10.63 28.20 -30.37
C SER A 258 9.49 29.22 -30.55
N PRO A 259 9.69 30.33 -31.29
CA PRO A 259 8.65 31.32 -31.57
C PRO A 259 7.87 31.04 -32.86
N SER A 260 6.63 31.52 -32.85
CA SER A 260 5.63 31.55 -33.94
C SER A 260 6.03 32.49 -35.08
N LEU A 261 5.78 32.10 -36.34
CA LEU A 261 5.73 32.98 -37.51
C LEU A 261 4.63 32.54 -38.49
N ASN A 262 4.01 33.56 -39.09
CA ASN A 262 2.74 33.54 -39.83
C ASN A 262 2.80 32.93 -41.25
N THR A 263 1.59 32.61 -41.72
CA THR A 263 1.10 32.14 -43.03
C THR A 263 1.60 32.85 -44.30
N PRO A 264 1.37 32.26 -45.50
CA PRO A 264 0.24 32.75 -46.31
C PRO A 264 -0.62 31.69 -47.05
N SER A 265 -1.92 32.00 -47.06
CA SER A 265 -3.03 31.81 -48.02
C SER A 265 -2.98 30.86 -49.23
N THR A 266 -4.07 30.08 -49.37
CA THR A 266 -4.95 29.76 -50.54
C THR A 266 -5.55 28.37 -50.32
N SER A 267 -6.80 27.99 -50.59
CA SER A 267 -8.02 28.57 -51.17
C SER A 267 -9.23 27.66 -50.84
N ALA A 268 -10.43 28.23 -50.90
CA ALA A 268 -11.78 27.70 -50.60
C ALA A 268 -12.12 26.24 -51.02
N LEU A 269 -12.98 25.57 -50.22
CA LEU A 269 -14.35 25.20 -50.65
C LEU A 269 -15.27 24.81 -49.47
N LYS A 270 -16.57 25.00 -49.69
CA LYS A 270 -17.69 25.10 -48.72
C LYS A 270 -18.25 23.75 -48.23
N THR A 271 -18.95 23.83 -47.09
CA THR A 271 -19.84 22.84 -46.45
C THR A 271 -21.07 22.50 -47.32
N PRO A 272 -21.91 21.48 -46.99
CA PRO A 272 -22.92 21.67 -45.94
C PRO A 272 -23.21 20.46 -45.03
N THR A 273 -23.73 20.81 -43.86
CA THR A 273 -24.53 20.05 -42.88
C THR A 273 -25.83 19.49 -43.47
N VAL A 274 -26.29 18.32 -42.97
CA VAL A 274 -27.73 17.95 -42.97
C VAL A 274 -28.08 17.19 -41.68
N GLU A 275 -29.22 17.59 -41.13
CA GLU A 275 -29.91 17.13 -39.92
C GLU A 275 -30.60 15.76 -40.03
N ASN A 276 -30.76 15.11 -38.87
CA ASN A 276 -31.93 14.36 -38.36
C ASN A 276 -32.91 13.69 -39.36
N ILE A 277 -32.97 12.35 -39.36
CA ILE A 277 -34.22 11.60 -39.66
C ILE A 277 -34.42 10.45 -38.67
N LYS A 278 -35.58 10.49 -38.02
CA LYS A 278 -36.19 9.50 -37.12
C LYS A 278 -37.04 8.50 -37.93
N LYS A 279 -37.17 7.27 -37.38
CA LYS A 279 -38.15 6.19 -37.63
C LYS A 279 -37.86 5.21 -38.78
N LYS A 280 -37.69 3.92 -38.45
CA LYS A 280 -38.77 2.91 -38.41
C LYS A 280 -38.22 1.54 -37.96
N SER A 281 -39.04 0.86 -37.16
CA SER A 281 -38.92 -0.53 -36.70
C SER A 281 -39.17 -1.56 -37.82
N PRO A 282 -38.76 -2.81 -37.60
CA PRO A 282 -39.71 -3.91 -37.75
C PRO A 282 -39.67 -4.93 -36.59
N LYS A 283 -40.61 -5.87 -36.67
CA LYS A 283 -41.24 -6.63 -35.61
C LYS A 283 -40.48 -7.90 -35.18
N LYS A 284 -40.51 -8.14 -33.86
CA LYS A 284 -40.83 -9.37 -33.11
C LYS A 284 -40.94 -10.70 -33.88
N ILE A 285 -40.08 -11.67 -33.52
CA ILE A 285 -40.39 -13.11 -33.54
C ILE A 285 -40.36 -13.60 -32.08
N GLN A 286 -41.36 -14.40 -31.74
CA GLN A 286 -41.63 -14.99 -30.43
C GLN A 286 -40.91 -16.35 -30.29
N ASN A 287 -40.50 -16.70 -29.06
CA ASN A 287 -40.82 -17.97 -28.39
C ASN A 287 -40.42 -17.86 -26.90
N VAL A 288 -41.40 -17.80 -25.98
CA VAL A 288 -42.00 -18.93 -25.21
C VAL A 288 -41.02 -19.43 -24.14
N GLU A 289 -41.05 -18.81 -22.95
CA GLU A 289 -41.65 -19.30 -21.68
C GLU A 289 -40.82 -20.37 -20.94
N ASN A 290 -40.32 -20.05 -19.73
CA ASN A 290 -41.00 -20.43 -18.48
C ASN A 290 -40.26 -19.99 -17.19
N LYS A 291 -41.04 -19.33 -16.32
CA LYS A 291 -41.14 -19.43 -14.84
C LYS A 291 -39.97 -19.03 -13.90
N PHE A 292 -40.22 -17.89 -13.23
CA PHE A 292 -39.89 -17.39 -11.87
C PHE A 292 -39.67 -18.42 -10.73
N PRO A 293 -39.15 -18.05 -9.52
CA PRO A 293 -39.06 -16.69 -8.97
C PRO A 293 -37.74 -16.25 -8.30
N ASN A 294 -37.69 -14.92 -8.16
CA ASN A 294 -36.91 -14.12 -7.22
C ASN A 294 -37.03 -14.64 -5.77
N SER A 295 -35.91 -14.70 -5.05
CA SER A 295 -35.91 -14.38 -3.62
C SER A 295 -34.76 -13.42 -3.29
N SER A 296 -35.16 -12.21 -2.90
CA SER A 296 -34.37 -11.29 -2.10
C SER A 296 -33.84 -11.96 -0.83
N ASN A 297 -32.62 -11.64 -0.43
CA ASN A 297 -32.20 -11.22 0.92
C ASN A 297 -30.66 -11.25 0.98
N HIS A 298 -30.03 -10.08 1.07
CA HIS A 298 -29.65 -9.41 2.32
C HIS A 298 -28.48 -10.10 3.05
N ILE A 299 -27.35 -9.41 3.04
CA ILE A 299 -26.52 -9.04 4.21
C ILE A 299 -26.17 -10.18 5.18
N LEU A 300 -24.88 -10.57 5.20
CA LEU A 300 -23.92 -10.19 6.26
C LEU A 300 -22.50 -10.53 5.77
#